data_AF-A0A8T5T2C9-F1
#
_entry.id   AF-A0A8T5T2C9-F1
#
_cell.length_a   1.000
_cell.length_b   1.000
_cell.length_c   1.000
_cell.angle_alpha   90.00
_cell.angle_beta   90.00
_cell.angle_gamma   90.00
#
_symmetry.space_group_name_H-M   'P 1'
#
loop_
_entity.id
_entity.type
_entity.pdbx_description
1 polymer ?
#
loop_
_entity_poly.entity_id
_entity_poly.type
_entity_poly.pdbx_seq_one_letter_code
_entity_poly.pdbx_strand_id
1 'polypeptide(L)'
;VLELAKGDYPAAMDFFEKSWDIFERTGEMTGEKNRALLGLAQAEIWLENQRKDVKKSVTCGRWLSKLEKYATERDLPGIRMQAALLKSQFYQNHGHLKDGHATLLDALNITDSLGVKTLNKRINDRIQELNRLIHDEEIVS
;
A
#
# COMPACT_ATOMS: atom_id res chain seq x y z
N VAL A 1 5.87 9.42 11.16
CA VAL A 1 4.71 10.28 11.41
C VAL A 1 3.99 9.70 12.61
N LEU A 2 3.96 10.48 13.67
CA LEU A 2 3.53 10.05 15.00
C LEU A 2 2.01 9.79 15.02
N GLU A 3 1.28 10.44 14.12
CA GLU A 3 -0.16 10.42 13.91
C GLU A 3 -0.63 9.07 13.35
N LEU A 4 0.07 8.54 12.34
CA LEU A 4 -0.14 7.16 11.86
C LEU A 4 0.07 6.14 12.99
N ALA A 5 1.10 6.34 13.82
CA ALA A 5 1.41 5.45 14.94
C ALA A 5 0.39 5.57 16.10
N LYS A 6 -0.26 6.73 16.23
CA LYS A 6 -1.33 7.00 17.21
C LYS A 6 -2.72 6.59 16.73
N GLY A 7 -2.87 6.14 15.48
CA GLY A 7 -4.16 5.79 14.89
C GLY A 7 -5.02 6.98 14.50
N ASP A 8 -4.48 8.21 14.54
CA ASP A 8 -5.16 9.41 14.07
C ASP A 8 -4.96 9.56 12.56
N TYR A 9 -5.67 8.71 11.81
CA TYR A 9 -5.56 8.64 10.35
C TYR A 9 -6.08 9.89 9.64
N PRO A 10 -7.14 10.59 10.10
CA PRO A 10 -7.53 11.87 9.52
C PRO A 10 -6.42 12.93 9.65
N ALA A 11 -5.81 13.09 10.83
CA ALA A 11 -4.73 14.05 11.02
C ALA A 11 -3.48 13.65 10.22
N ALA A 12 -3.17 12.36 10.15
CA ALA A 12 -2.09 11.86 9.30
C ALA A 12 -2.31 12.19 7.82
N MET A 13 -3.55 12.01 7.33
CA MET A 13 -3.92 12.35 5.95
C MET A 13 -3.68 13.83 5.68
N ASP A 14 -4.24 14.73 6.50
CA ASP A 14 -4.07 16.19 6.34
C ASP A 14 -2.59 16.60 6.36
N PHE A 15 -1.79 16.02 7.26
CA PHE A 15 -0.35 16.27 7.31
C PHE A 15 0.36 15.87 6.01
N PHE A 16 0.07 14.68 5.49
CA PHE A 16 0.72 14.22 4.27
C PHE A 16 0.20 14.93 3.02
N GLU A 17 -1.06 15.37 2.98
CA GLU A 17 -1.61 16.13 1.84
C GLU A 17 -0.90 17.48 1.75
N LYS A 18 -0.76 18.19 2.87
CA LYS A 18 0.02 19.43 2.95
C LYS A 18 1.47 19.22 2.54
N SER A 19 2.09 18.15 3.01
CA SER A 19 3.47 17.81 2.64
C SER A 19 3.60 17.54 1.13
N TRP A 20 2.67 16.77 0.56
CA TRP A 20 2.63 16.49 -0.87
C TRP A 20 2.50 17.77 -1.69
N ASP A 21 1.59 18.68 -1.33
CA ASP A 21 1.38 19.95 -2.02
C ASP A 21 2.63 20.83 -2.02
N ILE A 22 3.37 20.86 -0.90
CA ILE A 22 4.65 21.58 -0.82
C ILE A 22 5.66 20.97 -1.80
N PHE A 23 5.86 19.65 -1.77
CA PHE A 23 6.82 18.97 -2.65
C PHE A 23 6.42 19.01 -4.13
N GLU A 24 5.13 19.07 -4.43
CA GLU A 24 4.65 19.24 -5.81
C GLU A 24 4.99 20.64 -6.35
N ARG A 25 4.96 21.67 -5.49
CA ARG A 25 5.29 23.06 -5.85
C ARG A 25 6.79 23.34 -5.92
N THR A 26 7.58 22.74 -5.02
CA THR A 26 9.02 23.02 -4.94
C THR A 26 9.85 22.19 -5.91
N GLY A 27 9.31 21.09 -6.45
CA GLY A 27 9.99 20.22 -7.42
C GLY A 27 11.19 19.44 -6.85
N GLU A 28 11.62 19.72 -5.62
CA GLU A 28 12.72 19.05 -4.95
C GLU A 28 12.28 17.92 -4.01
N MET A 29 13.21 16.98 -3.79
CA MET A 29 13.16 15.84 -2.87
C MET A 29 12.27 14.66 -3.30
N THR A 30 12.77 13.87 -4.25
CA THR A 30 12.16 12.58 -4.65
C THR A 30 11.91 11.66 -3.43
N GLY A 31 12.83 11.61 -2.46
CA GLY A 31 12.68 10.76 -1.27
C GLY A 31 11.50 11.12 -0.36
N GLU A 32 11.39 12.39 0.05
CA GLU A 32 10.31 12.85 0.93
C GLU A 32 8.96 12.88 0.20
N LYS A 33 8.97 13.19 -1.09
CA LYS A 33 7.78 13.08 -1.95
C LYS A 33 7.26 11.64 -2.01
N ASN A 34 8.15 10.65 -2.17
CA ASN A 34 7.78 9.24 -2.13
C ASN A 34 7.19 8.86 -0.76
N ARG A 35 7.82 9.33 0.32
CA ARG A 35 7.37 9.07 1.69
C ARG A 35 5.99 9.65 1.98
N ALA A 36 5.73 10.88 1.53
CA ALA A 36 4.42 11.52 1.66
C ALA A 36 3.35 10.71 0.92
N LEU A 37 3.62 10.27 -0.31
CA LEU A 37 2.67 9.51 -1.11
C LEU A 37 2.36 8.12 -0.51
N LEU A 38 3.38 7.45 0.03
CA LEU A 38 3.20 6.21 0.80
C LEU A 38 2.35 6.44 2.04
N GLY A 39 2.61 7.53 2.78
CA GLY A 39 1.85 7.91 3.95
C GLY A 39 0.37 8.17 3.65
N LEU A 40 0.09 8.85 2.55
CA LEU A 40 -1.28 9.09 2.05
C LEU A 40 -2.00 7.80 1.71
N ALA A 41 -1.38 6.95 0.89
CA ALA A 41 -1.97 5.66 0.52
C ALA A 41 -2.22 4.78 1.75
N GLN A 42 -1.30 4.78 2.72
CA GLN A 42 -1.47 4.04 3.96
C GLN A 42 -2.62 4.60 4.81
N ALA A 43 -2.66 5.91 5.04
CA ALA A 43 -3.74 6.56 5.81
C ALA A 43 -5.11 6.33 5.15
N GLU A 44 -5.18 6.33 3.82
CA GLU A 44 -6.39 6.10 3.04
C GLU A 44 -6.98 4.71 3.32
N ILE A 45 -6.15 3.67 3.21
CA ILE A 45 -6.56 2.28 3.47
C ILE A 45 -7.05 2.11 4.91
N TRP A 46 -6.38 2.76 5.88
CA TRP A 46 -6.79 2.68 7.28
C TRP A 46 -8.12 3.39 7.55
N LEU A 47 -8.33 4.59 6.98
CA LEU A 47 -9.59 5.32 7.08
C LEU A 47 -10.75 4.53 6.47
N GLU A 48 -10.52 3.90 5.32
CA GLU A 48 -11.52 3.06 4.68
C GLU A 48 -11.86 1.83 5.52
N ASN A 49 -10.85 1.16 6.09
CA ASN A 49 -11.07 0.00 6.96
C ASN A 49 -11.86 0.33 8.25
N GLN A 50 -11.81 1.57 8.72
CA GLN A 50 -12.61 2.02 9.88
C GLN A 50 -14.08 2.30 9.54
N ARG A 51 -14.43 2.49 8.26
CA ARG A 51 -15.82 2.76 7.86
C ARG A 51 -16.62 1.45 7.90
N LYS A 52 -17.51 1.35 8.89
CA LYS A 52 -18.35 0.15 9.09
C LYS A 52 -19.49 -0.01 8.08
N ASP A 53 -19.90 1.07 7.40
CA ASP A 53 -21.19 1.15 6.69
C ASP A 53 -21.11 1.31 5.16
N VAL A 54 -19.92 1.27 4.57
CA VAL A 54 -19.81 1.41 3.10
C VAL A 54 -19.72 0.03 2.47
N LYS A 55 -20.48 -0.21 1.40
CA LYS A 55 -20.21 -1.31 0.45
C LYS A 55 -18.72 -1.27 0.16
N LYS A 56 -17.99 -2.24 0.71
CA LYS A 56 -16.55 -2.40 0.53
C LYS A 56 -16.26 -2.31 -0.97
N SER A 57 -15.63 -1.21 -1.37
CA SER A 57 -15.35 -0.99 -2.79
C SER A 57 -14.20 -1.89 -3.19
N VAL A 58 -14.26 -2.50 -4.37
CA VAL A 58 -13.15 -3.29 -4.90
C VAL A 58 -12.04 -2.37 -5.46
N THR A 59 -12.35 -1.08 -5.64
CA THR A 59 -11.44 -0.10 -6.22
C THR A 59 -10.56 0.52 -5.13
N CYS A 60 -9.25 0.46 -5.34
CA CYS A 60 -8.29 1.21 -4.52
C CYS A 60 -8.61 2.71 -4.52
N GLY A 61 -8.35 3.36 -3.39
CA GLY A 61 -8.51 4.80 -3.25
C GLY A 61 -7.57 5.62 -4.14
N ARG A 62 -7.84 6.93 -4.19
CA ARG A 62 -7.15 7.90 -5.05
C ARG A 62 -5.64 7.88 -4.81
N TRP A 63 -5.22 7.81 -3.55
CA TRP A 63 -3.81 7.95 -3.18
C TRP A 63 -3.02 6.69 -3.49
N LEU A 64 -3.60 5.50 -3.28
CA LEU A 64 -2.97 4.25 -3.70
C LEU A 64 -2.81 4.19 -5.23
N SER A 65 -3.83 4.54 -6.00
CA SER A 65 -3.72 4.59 -7.46
C SER A 65 -2.70 5.64 -7.94
N LYS A 66 -2.63 6.80 -7.28
CA LYS A 66 -1.61 7.82 -7.59
C LYS A 66 -0.19 7.30 -7.29
N LEU A 67 -0.01 6.56 -6.20
CA LEU A 67 1.26 5.92 -5.85
C LEU A 67 1.71 4.91 -6.91
N GLU A 68 0.82 4.01 -7.35
CA GLU A 68 1.13 3.01 -8.37
C GLU A 68 1.55 3.67 -9.70
N LYS A 69 0.79 4.68 -10.14
CA LYS A 69 1.07 5.44 -11.36
C LYS A 69 2.42 6.15 -11.25
N TYR A 70 2.63 6.89 -10.17
CA TYR A 70 3.87 7.63 -9.94
C TYR A 70 5.10 6.71 -9.90
N ALA A 71 5.00 5.56 -9.22
CA ALA A 71 6.10 4.61 -9.12
C ALA A 71 6.42 3.93 -10.45
N THR A 72 5.41 3.70 -11.30
CA THR A 72 5.59 3.17 -12.65
C THR A 72 6.23 4.19 -13.59
N GLU A 73 5.70 5.43 -13.63
CA GLU A 73 6.19 6.49 -14.52
C GLU A 73 7.64 6.91 -14.23
N ARG A 74 8.08 6.75 -12.97
CA ARG A 74 9.42 7.14 -12.50
C ARG A 74 10.39 5.96 -12.39
N ASP A 75 9.97 4.76 -12.80
CA ASP A 75 10.73 3.51 -12.66
C ASP A 75 11.32 3.31 -11.26
N LEU A 76 10.45 3.33 -10.25
CA LEU A 76 10.82 3.21 -8.83
C LEU A 76 10.43 1.82 -8.31
N PRO A 77 11.22 0.77 -8.58
CA PRO A 77 10.83 -0.61 -8.26
C PRO A 77 10.57 -0.82 -6.77
N GLY A 78 11.40 -0.25 -5.88
CA GLY A 78 11.17 -0.35 -4.44
C GLY A 78 9.84 0.26 -3.99
N ILE A 79 9.41 1.36 -4.61
CA ILE A 79 8.12 2.00 -4.31
C ILE A 79 6.96 1.18 -4.90
N ARG A 80 7.12 0.60 -6.09
CA ARG A 80 6.13 -0.31 -6.68
C ARG A 80 5.88 -1.52 -5.79
N MET A 81 6.93 -2.10 -5.22
CA MET A 81 6.82 -3.22 -4.28
C MET A 81 6.13 -2.82 -2.96
N GLN A 82 6.39 -1.62 -2.46
CA GLN A 82 5.68 -1.09 -1.30
C GLN A 82 4.20 -0.82 -1.60
N ALA A 83 3.88 -0.30 -2.79
CA ALA A 83 2.51 -0.13 -3.26
C ALA A 83 1.77 -1.48 -3.34
N ALA A 84 2.43 -2.53 -3.83
CA ALA A 84 1.88 -3.88 -3.87
C ALA A 84 1.57 -4.44 -2.48
N LEU A 85 2.45 -4.21 -1.49
CA LEU A 85 2.18 -4.58 -0.09
C LEU A 85 0.94 -3.86 0.46
N LEU A 86 0.81 -2.55 0.20
CA LEU A 86 -0.37 -1.78 0.62
C LEU A 86 -1.64 -2.26 -0.08
N LYS A 87 -1.57 -2.53 -1.38
CA LYS A 87 -2.68 -3.03 -2.18
C LYS A 87 -3.13 -4.42 -1.74
N SER A 88 -2.19 -5.30 -1.43
CA SER A 88 -2.49 -6.60 -0.84
C SER A 88 -3.22 -6.49 0.50
N GLN A 89 -2.79 -5.56 1.37
CA GLN A 89 -3.49 -5.25 2.62
C GLN A 89 -4.92 -4.72 2.36
N PHE A 90 -5.08 -3.84 1.37
CA PHE A 90 -6.38 -3.34 0.96
C PHE A 90 -7.31 -4.49 0.56
N TYR A 91 -6.86 -5.39 -0.31
CA TYR A 91 -7.64 -6.54 -0.73
C TYR A 91 -8.02 -7.46 0.44
N GLN A 92 -7.09 -7.72 1.36
CA GLN A 92 -7.39 -8.50 2.55
C GLN A 92 -8.47 -7.85 3.42
N ASN A 93 -8.41 -6.53 3.65
CA ASN A 93 -9.44 -5.81 4.40
C ASN A 93 -10.83 -5.94 3.75
N HIS A 94 -10.87 -6.22 2.45
CA HIS A 94 -12.08 -6.34 1.65
C HIS A 94 -12.49 -7.80 1.38
N GLY A 95 -11.78 -8.79 1.92
CA GLY A 95 -12.08 -10.22 1.72
C GLY A 95 -11.62 -10.77 0.36
N HIS A 96 -10.83 -10.01 -0.39
CA HIS A 96 -10.31 -10.39 -1.70
C HIS A 96 -8.92 -11.03 -1.59
N LEU A 97 -8.78 -12.07 -0.77
CA LEU A 97 -7.47 -12.66 -0.45
C LEU A 97 -6.69 -13.12 -1.69
N LYS A 98 -7.39 -13.70 -2.68
CA LYS A 98 -6.78 -14.18 -3.93
C LYS A 98 -6.21 -13.04 -4.78
N ASP A 99 -6.91 -11.90 -4.86
CA ASP A 99 -6.42 -10.70 -5.56
C ASP A 99 -5.20 -10.09 -4.81
N GLY A 100 -5.26 -10.09 -3.48
CA GLY A 100 -4.15 -9.68 -2.62
C GLY A 100 -2.92 -10.55 -2.79
N HIS A 101 -3.09 -11.86 -2.98
CA HIS A 101 -2.00 -12.81 -3.23
C HIS A 101 -1.41 -12.63 -4.64
N ALA A 102 -2.25 -12.56 -5.67
CA ALA A 102 -1.81 -12.34 -7.06
C ALA A 102 -0.98 -11.05 -7.20
N THR A 103 -1.43 -9.96 -6.56
CA THR A 103 -0.71 -8.68 -6.54
C THR A 103 0.72 -8.80 -5.98
N LEU A 104 0.93 -9.65 -4.98
CA LEU A 104 2.25 -9.87 -4.37
C LEU A 104 3.16 -10.74 -5.23
N LEU A 105 2.60 -11.73 -5.92
CA LEU A 105 3.36 -12.54 -6.89
C LEU A 105 3.88 -11.67 -8.03
N ASP A 106 3.03 -10.79 -8.57
CA ASP A 106 3.44 -9.82 -9.60
C ASP A 106 4.56 -8.91 -9.09
N ALA A 107 4.52 -8.52 -7.81
CA ALA A 107 5.52 -7.66 -7.20
C ALA A 107 6.90 -8.32 -7.06
N LEU A 108 6.95 -9.66 -6.87
CA LEU A 108 8.23 -10.40 -6.84
C LEU A 108 8.94 -10.39 -8.20
N ASN A 109 8.20 -10.23 -9.29
CA ASN A 109 8.76 -10.20 -10.65
C ASN A 109 9.32 -8.82 -11.03
N ILE A 110 9.26 -7.80 -10.15
CA ILE A 110 9.64 -6.42 -10.49
C ILE A 110 11.15 -6.23 -10.59
N THR A 111 11.94 -6.74 -9.66
CA THR A 111 13.41 -6.59 -9.68
C THR A 111 14.11 -7.59 -8.74
N ASP A 112 15.25 -8.11 -9.18
CA ASP A 112 16.14 -8.99 -8.40
C ASP A 112 17.31 -8.24 -7.73
N SER A 113 17.24 -6.91 -7.63
CA SER A 113 18.34 -6.11 -7.10
C SER A 113 18.58 -6.31 -5.59
N LEU A 114 19.83 -6.16 -5.16
CA LEU A 114 20.25 -6.24 -3.74
C LEU A 114 19.48 -5.25 -2.84
N GLY A 115 19.06 -4.09 -3.38
CA GLY A 115 18.35 -3.04 -2.66
C GLY A 115 16.92 -3.41 -2.24
N VAL A 116 16.33 -4.47 -2.79
CA VAL A 116 14.97 -4.90 -2.47
C VAL A 116 14.89 -6.19 -1.65
N LYS A 117 16.02 -6.78 -1.23
CA LYS A 117 16.02 -8.04 -0.46
C LYS A 117 15.09 -8.02 0.76
N THR A 118 15.08 -6.91 1.49
CA THR A 118 14.19 -6.72 2.65
C THR A 118 12.72 -6.66 2.23
N LEU A 119 12.41 -6.06 1.07
CA LEU A 119 11.05 -6.03 0.52
C LEU A 119 10.63 -7.42 0.01
N ASN A 120 11.51 -8.14 -0.68
CA ASN A 120 11.27 -9.52 -1.11
C ASN A 120 10.93 -10.42 0.07
N LYS A 121 11.68 -10.31 1.17
CA LYS A 121 11.38 -11.05 2.40
C LYS A 121 9.98 -10.71 2.92
N ARG A 122 9.66 -9.41 3.06
CA ARG A 122 8.34 -8.97 3.54
C ARG A 122 7.19 -9.43 2.64
N ILE A 123 7.39 -9.41 1.32
CA ILE A 123 6.40 -9.88 0.35
C ILE A 123 6.20 -11.39 0.49
N ASN A 124 7.27 -12.18 0.60
CA ASN A 124 7.18 -13.62 0.82
C ASN A 124 6.49 -13.97 2.14
N ASP A 125 6.85 -13.29 3.23
CA ASP A 125 6.21 -13.48 4.54
C ASP A 125 4.70 -13.21 4.44
N ARG A 126 4.31 -12.16 3.70
CA ARG A 126 2.90 -11.81 3.48
C ARG A 126 2.16 -12.79 2.57
N ILE A 127 2.82 -13.31 1.54
CA ILE A 127 2.26 -14.39 0.68
C ILE A 127 1.95 -15.62 1.53
N GLN A 128 2.85 -16.01 2.44
CA GLN A 128 2.63 -17.14 3.33
C GLN A 128 1.44 -16.91 4.28
N GLU A 129 1.29 -15.69 4.81
CA GLU A 129 0.13 -15.32 5.63
C GLU A 129 -1.18 -15.45 4.85
N LEU A 130 -1.25 -14.87 3.63
CA LEU A 130 -2.45 -14.97 2.80
C LEU A 130 -2.78 -16.40 2.41
N ASN A 131 -1.79 -17.25 2.11
CA ASN A 131 -2.02 -18.65 1.80
C ASN A 131 -2.67 -19.41 2.95
N ARG A 132 -2.28 -19.11 4.20
CA ARG A 132 -2.94 -19.70 5.37
C ARG A 132 -4.39 -19.24 5.48
N LEU A 133 -4.65 -17.94 5.32
CA LEU A 133 -6.00 -17.39 5.39
C LEU A 133 -6.92 -17.94 4.28
N ILE A 134 -6.41 -18.07 3.05
CA ILE A 134 -7.15 -18.67 1.93
C ILE A 134 -7.48 -20.12 2.24
N HIS A 135 -6.53 -20.89 2.77
CA HIS A 135 -6.76 -22.28 3.13
C HIS A 135 -7.82 -22.41 4.24
N ASP A 136 -7.76 -21.55 5.25
CA ASP A 136 -8.74 -21.53 6.34
C ASP A 136 -10.16 -21.17 5.83
N GLU A 137 -10.29 -20.20 4.91
CA GLU A 137 -11.58 -19.87 4.26
C GLU A 137 -12.14 -21.03 3.44
N GLU A 138 -11.27 -21.82 2.79
CA GLU A 138 -11.65 -22.99 1.99
C GLU A 138 -12.05 -24.20 2.85
N ILE A 139 -11.56 -24.31 4.10
CA ILE A 139 -11.98 -25.35 5.05
C ILE A 139 -13.34 -25.04 5.69
N VAL A 140 -13.64 -23.75 5.89
CA VAL A 140 -14.84 -23.29 6.60
C VAL A 140 -16.05 -23.11 5.67
N SER A 141 -15.85 -22.98 4.36
CA SER A 141 -16.91 -22.89 3.33
C SER A 141 -17.44 -24.26 2.92
#